data_AF-A0A6A7LV88-F1
#
_entry.id   AF-A0A6A7LV88-F1
#
_cell.length_a   1.000
_cell.length_b   1.000
_cell.length_c   1.000
_cell.angle_alpha   90.00
_cell.angle_beta   90.00
_cell.angle_gamma   90.00
#
_symmetry.space_group_name_H-M   'P 1'
#
loop_
_entity.id
_entity.type
_entity.pdbx_description
1 polymer ?
#
loop_
_entity_poly.entity_id
_entity_poly.type
_entity_poly.pdbx_seq_one_letter_code
_entity_poly.pdbx_strand_id
1 'polypeptide(L)'
;MRRSLDILRPTWPKLAVFLAFVAIVEAGSLFSWAFTDGDAPKPPAYDLVRPLGFLLWPAMVFLLTPLLLVDHLLLVMTGHAITNRDTWWSVAFTTLYLYCLASVAVTIVTQLTKQRPAPNATG
;
A
#
# COMPACT_ATOMS: atom_id res chain seq x y z
N MET A 1 15.19 -2.72 -22.96
CA MET A 1 15.51 -2.30 -21.57
C MET A 1 15.11 -0.87 -21.21
N ARG A 2 15.11 0.15 -22.09
CA ARG A 2 14.73 1.53 -21.70
C ARG A 2 13.27 1.70 -21.23
N ARG A 3 12.32 0.98 -21.84
CA ARG A 3 10.88 1.13 -21.56
C ARG A 3 10.45 0.72 -20.14
N SER A 4 11.14 -0.21 -19.49
CA SER A 4 10.77 -0.68 -18.14
C SER A 4 11.13 0.33 -17.05
N LEU A 5 12.21 1.12 -17.25
CA LEU A 5 12.59 2.17 -16.31
C LEU A 5 11.65 3.39 -16.39
N ASP A 6 11.05 3.64 -17.56
CA ASP A 6 10.05 4.71 -17.72
C ASP A 6 8.81 4.49 -16.83
N ILE A 7 8.47 3.23 -16.53
CA ILE A 7 7.37 2.88 -15.62
C ILE A 7 7.65 3.41 -14.22
N LEU A 8 8.91 3.46 -13.78
CA LEU A 8 9.29 3.93 -12.44
C LEU A 8 9.51 5.44 -12.36
N ARG A 9 9.45 6.16 -13.50
CA ARG A 9 9.63 7.61 -13.52
C ARG A 9 8.56 8.29 -12.64
N PRO A 10 8.96 9.14 -11.67
CA PRO A 10 8.01 9.79 -10.78
C PRO A 10 7.12 10.74 -11.57
N THR A 11 5.82 10.58 -11.38
CA THR A 11 4.79 11.49 -11.90
C THR A 11 3.79 11.78 -10.78
N TRP A 12 3.14 12.94 -10.83
CA TRP A 12 2.15 13.33 -9.82
C TRP A 12 1.08 12.26 -9.54
N PRO A 13 0.50 11.58 -10.55
CA PRO A 13 -0.47 10.52 -10.30
C PRO A 13 0.14 9.32 -9.55
N LYS A 14 1.37 8.92 -9.88
CA LYS A 14 2.06 7.81 -9.19
C LYS A 14 2.36 8.16 -7.74
N LEU A 15 2.81 9.39 -7.49
CA LEU A 15 3.06 9.88 -6.14
C LEU A 15 1.77 9.93 -5.31
N ALA A 16 0.65 10.37 -5.89
CA ALA A 16 -0.64 10.41 -5.20
C ALA A 16 -1.13 8.99 -4.82
N VAL A 17 -1.06 8.03 -5.75
CA VAL A 17 -1.42 6.63 -5.47
C VAL A 17 -0.47 6.00 -4.46
N PHE A 18 0.83 6.28 -4.55
CA PHE A 18 1.81 5.83 -3.58
C PHE A 18 1.50 6.36 -2.17
N LEU A 19 1.21 7.65 -2.03
CA LEU A 19 0.83 8.24 -0.74
C LEU A 19 -0.49 7.63 -0.21
N ALA A 20 -1.44 7.31 -1.08
CA ALA A 20 -2.67 6.63 -0.68
C ALA A 20 -2.37 5.21 -0.15
N PHE A 21 -1.47 4.46 -0.79
CA PHE A 21 -1.03 3.15 -0.29
C PHE A 21 -0.32 3.25 1.07
N VAL A 22 0.58 4.22 1.24
CA VAL A 22 1.22 4.49 2.53
C VAL A 22 0.17 4.79 3.59
N ALA A 23 -0.80 5.67 3.30
CA ALA A 23 -1.87 5.99 4.23
C ALA A 23 -2.72 4.77 4.63
N ILE A 24 -2.98 3.85 3.70
CA ILE A 24 -3.70 2.59 3.98
C ILE A 24 -2.88 1.69 4.92
N VAL A 25 -1.57 1.57 4.69
CA VAL A 25 -0.65 0.79 5.55
C VAL A 25 -0.58 1.37 6.95
N GLU A 26 -0.40 2.68 7.09
CA GLU A 26 -0.36 3.36 8.37
C GLU A 26 -1.72 3.26 9.10
N ALA A 27 -2.83 3.47 8.39
CA ALA A 27 -4.17 3.36 8.97
C ALA A 27 -4.46 1.94 9.48
N GLY A 28 -4.12 0.90 8.71
CA GLY A 28 -4.32 -0.47 9.17
C GLY A 28 -3.38 -0.85 10.32
N SER A 29 -2.15 -0.33 10.35
CA SER A 29 -1.27 -0.43 11.53
C SER A 29 -1.93 0.20 12.76
N LEU A 30 -2.42 1.43 12.63
CA LEU A 30 -3.12 2.16 13.69
C LEU A 30 -4.41 1.46 14.13
N PHE A 31 -5.17 0.82 13.24
CA PHE A 31 -6.37 0.08 13.60
C PHE A 31 -6.06 -1.29 14.22
N SER A 32 -4.93 -1.91 13.88
CA SER A 32 -4.51 -3.18 14.51
C SER A 32 -4.23 -3.01 16.01
N TRP A 33 -3.92 -1.79 16.45
CA TRP A 33 -3.81 -1.44 17.88
C TRP A 33 -5.11 -1.61 18.68
N ALA A 34 -6.27 -1.73 18.02
CA ALA A 34 -7.51 -2.10 18.69
C ALA A 34 -7.48 -3.53 19.25
N PHE A 35 -6.54 -4.36 18.80
CA PHE A 35 -6.41 -5.79 19.14
C PHE A 35 -5.11 -6.12 19.88
N THR A 36 -4.28 -5.12 20.21
CA THR A 36 -3.09 -5.32 21.03
C THR A 36 -3.45 -5.17 22.51
N ASP A 37 -3.40 -6.29 23.22
CA ASP A 37 -3.48 -6.33 24.67
C ASP A 37 -2.09 -6.07 25.27
N GLY A 38 -1.78 -4.82 25.64
CA GLY A 38 -0.76 -4.55 26.66
C GLY A 38 0.51 -3.76 26.27
N ASP A 39 0.99 -3.06 27.30
CA ASP A 39 2.32 -2.49 27.62
C ASP A 39 3.06 -1.56 26.65
N ALA A 40 2.75 -1.56 25.34
CA ALA A 40 3.37 -0.63 24.40
C ALA A 40 2.73 0.77 24.47
N PRO A 41 3.49 1.87 24.28
CA PRO A 41 2.93 3.20 24.21
C PRO A 41 2.00 3.33 23.00
N LYS A 42 0.75 3.75 23.25
CA LYS A 42 -0.24 3.94 22.19
C LYS A 42 0.27 4.91 21.13
N PRO A 43 0.05 4.63 19.84
CA PRO A 43 0.45 5.53 18.77
C PRO A 43 -0.38 6.82 18.81
N PRO A 44 0.20 7.93 18.34
CA PRO A 44 -0.52 9.20 18.25
C PRO A 44 -1.78 9.03 17.39
N ALA A 45 -2.84 9.75 17.75
CA ALA A 45 -4.17 9.70 17.11
C ALA A 45 -4.96 8.39 17.26
N TYR A 46 -4.48 7.38 18.00
CA TYR A 46 -5.25 6.16 18.27
C TYR A 46 -6.64 6.45 18.86
N ASP A 47 -6.72 7.29 19.88
CA ASP A 47 -7.98 7.59 20.57
C ASP A 47 -9.00 8.29 19.64
N LEU A 48 -8.54 9.00 18.60
CA LEU A 48 -9.41 9.63 17.59
C LEU A 48 -10.04 8.60 16.66
N VAL A 49 -9.28 7.55 16.31
CA VAL A 49 -9.69 6.57 15.31
C VAL A 49 -10.27 5.29 15.91
N ARG A 50 -10.07 5.06 17.22
CA ARG A 50 -10.60 3.92 17.99
C ARG A 50 -12.07 3.60 17.71
N PRO A 51 -13.03 4.55 17.74
CA PRO A 51 -14.44 4.23 17.50
C PRO A 51 -14.73 3.74 16.08
N LEU A 52 -13.93 4.17 15.11
CA LEU A 52 -14.04 3.76 13.70
C LEU A 52 -13.22 2.50 13.42
N GLY A 53 -12.20 2.21 14.22
CA GLY A 53 -11.26 1.14 13.99
C GLY A 53 -11.92 -0.22 13.95
N PHE A 54 -12.79 -0.55 14.91
CA PHE A 54 -13.47 -1.85 14.91
C PHE A 54 -14.32 -2.09 13.65
N LEU A 55 -15.00 -1.04 13.16
CA LEU A 55 -15.86 -1.13 11.97
C LEU A 55 -15.05 -1.18 10.67
N LEU A 56 -14.00 -0.37 10.56
CA LEU A 56 -13.20 -0.23 9.33
C LEU A 56 -12.06 -1.24 9.23
N TRP A 57 -11.67 -1.89 10.34
CA TRP A 57 -10.55 -2.82 10.34
C TRP A 57 -10.69 -3.97 9.34
N PRO A 58 -11.83 -4.67 9.20
CA PRO A 58 -11.96 -5.74 8.20
C PRO A 58 -11.75 -5.25 6.76
N ALA A 59 -12.26 -4.05 6.45
CA ALA A 59 -12.05 -3.43 5.14
C ALA A 59 -10.56 -3.10 4.93
N MET A 60 -9.88 -2.61 5.97
CA MET A 60 -8.46 -2.32 5.90
C MET A 60 -7.61 -3.58 5.75
N VAL A 61 -7.94 -4.67 6.43
CA VAL A 61 -7.28 -5.97 6.24
C VAL A 61 -7.50 -6.47 4.81
N PHE A 62 -8.71 -6.34 4.27
CA PHE A 62 -8.99 -6.73 2.89
C PHE A 62 -8.17 -5.90 1.88
N LEU A 63 -7.99 -4.60 2.11
CA LEU A 63 -7.14 -3.75 1.27
C LEU A 63 -5.64 -4.06 1.45
N LEU A 64 -5.20 -4.30 2.69
CA LEU A 64 -3.79 -4.52 3.01
C LEU A 64 -3.28 -5.87 2.56
N THR A 65 -4.13 -6.89 2.60
CA THR A 65 -3.74 -8.25 2.22
C THR A 65 -3.11 -8.30 0.83
N PRO A 66 -3.79 -7.89 -0.27
CA PRO A 66 -3.17 -7.90 -1.59
C PRO A 66 -2.01 -6.91 -1.70
N LEU A 67 -2.04 -5.82 -0.92
CA LEU A 67 -1.02 -4.78 -0.94
C LEU A 67 0.28 -5.18 -0.26
N LEU A 68 0.27 -6.16 0.65
CA LEU A 68 1.43 -6.60 1.43
C LEU A 68 1.75 -8.09 1.25
N LEU A 69 0.93 -8.84 0.51
CA LEU A 69 1.10 -10.28 0.31
C LEU A 69 2.47 -10.63 -0.26
N VAL A 70 2.91 -9.90 -1.30
CA VAL A 70 4.19 -10.16 -1.96
C VAL A 70 5.35 -9.79 -1.04
N ASP A 71 5.23 -8.68 -0.32
CA ASP A 71 6.20 -8.22 0.67
C ASP A 71 6.40 -9.25 1.80
N HIS A 72 5.29 -9.76 2.37
CA HIS A 72 5.34 -10.79 3.41
C HIS A 72 5.87 -12.12 2.88
N LEU A 73 5.49 -12.52 1.67
CA LEU A 73 6.00 -13.74 1.05
C LEU A 73 7.52 -13.67 0.87
N LEU A 74 8.05 -12.54 0.44
CA LEU A 74 9.49 -12.32 0.27
C LEU A 74 10.23 -12.30 1.62
N LEU A 75 9.67 -11.68 2.65
CA LEU A 75 10.21 -11.73 4.02
C LEU A 75 10.30 -13.18 4.53
N VAL A 76 9.24 -13.97 4.35
CA VAL A 76 9.21 -15.39 4.72
C VAL A 76 10.25 -16.20 3.94
N MET A 77 10.34 -16.00 2.62
CA MET A 77 11.31 -16.71 1.77
C MET A 77 12.77 -16.36 2.10
N THR A 78 13.04 -15.13 2.55
CA THR A 78 14.38 -14.67 2.93
C THR A 78 14.74 -15.02 4.38
N GLY A 79 13.90 -15.79 5.08
CA GLY A 79 14.13 -16.20 6.46
C GLY A 79 14.08 -15.05 7.47
N HIS A 80 13.63 -13.87 7.05
CA HIS A 80 13.44 -12.74 7.95
C HIS A 80 12.09 -12.92 8.66
N ALA A 81 12.14 -13.06 9.99
CA ALA A 81 10.93 -13.18 10.78
C ALA A 81 10.08 -11.92 10.61
N ILE A 82 8.79 -12.09 10.28
CA ILE A 82 7.79 -11.02 10.15
C ILE A 82 7.72 -10.17 11.44
N THR A 83 8.12 -10.75 12.57
CA THR A 83 8.14 -10.12 13.89
C THR A 83 9.25 -9.08 14.07
N ASN A 84 10.23 -9.00 13.18
CA ASN A 84 11.37 -8.07 13.29
C ASN A 84 11.25 -6.89 12.29
N ARG A 85 10.03 -6.33 12.19
CA ARG A 85 9.68 -5.17 11.35
C ARG A 85 10.47 -3.89 11.69
N ASP A 86 11.18 -3.86 12.81
CA ASP A 86 11.97 -2.70 13.27
C ASP A 86 13.32 -2.56 12.57
N THR A 87 13.64 -3.46 11.64
CA THR A 87 14.81 -3.27 10.78
C THR A 87 14.49 -2.23 9.70
N TRP A 88 15.29 -1.17 9.63
CA TRP A 88 15.20 -0.12 8.61
C TRP A 88 15.14 -0.66 7.17
N TRP A 89 15.70 -1.85 6.94
CA TRP A 89 15.61 -2.60 5.69
C TRP A 89 14.17 -2.98 5.32
N SER A 90 13.36 -3.44 6.28
CA SER A 90 11.95 -3.78 6.03
C SER A 90 11.17 -2.53 5.61
N VAL A 91 11.38 -1.41 6.30
CA VAL A 91 10.73 -0.12 5.96
C VAL A 91 11.14 0.33 4.55
N ALA A 92 12.43 0.30 4.23
CA ALA A 92 12.94 0.68 2.91
C ALA A 92 12.38 -0.23 1.79
N PHE A 93 12.33 -1.54 2.04
CA PHE A 93 11.83 -2.52 1.09
C PHE A 93 10.32 -2.35 0.84
N THR A 94 9.52 -2.26 1.89
CA THR A 94 8.07 -2.01 1.78
C THR A 94 7.81 -0.68 1.08
N THR A 95 8.57 0.38 1.40
CA THR A 95 8.44 1.70 0.73
C THR A 95 8.70 1.59 -0.77
N LEU A 96 9.80 0.93 -1.16
CA LEU A 96 10.14 0.72 -2.57
C LEU A 96 9.08 -0.13 -3.28
N TYR A 97 8.60 -1.18 -2.62
CA TYR A 97 7.57 -2.07 -3.15
C TYR A 97 6.25 -1.32 -3.40
N LEU A 98 5.77 -0.53 -2.43
CA LEU A 98 4.56 0.29 -2.59
C LEU A 98 4.70 1.30 -3.73
N TYR A 99 5.87 1.93 -3.90
CA TYR A 99 6.11 2.85 -5.01
C TYR A 99 6.10 2.15 -6.37
N CYS A 100 6.74 0.97 -6.47
CA CYS A 100 6.69 0.13 -7.66
C CYS A 100 5.25 -0.27 -7.99
N LEU A 101 4.49 -0.69 -6.98
CA LEU A 101 3.08 -1.08 -7.15
C LEU A 101 2.22 0.09 -7.64
N ALA A 102 2.38 1.29 -7.05
CA ALA A 102 1.69 2.50 -7.48
C ALA A 102 2.05 2.86 -8.93
N SER A 103 3.33 2.73 -9.28
CA SER A 103 3.83 2.97 -10.64
C SER A 103 3.22 2.04 -11.67
N VAL A 104 3.11 0.75 -11.35
CA VAL A 104 2.47 -0.27 -12.20
C VAL A 104 0.97 -0.02 -12.30
N ALA A 105 0.28 0.22 -11.19
CA ALA A 105 -1.17 0.46 -11.15
C ALA A 105 -1.57 1.65 -12.04
N VAL A 106 -0.91 2.80 -11.87
CA VAL A 106 -1.16 3.99 -12.69
C VAL A 106 -0.87 3.72 -14.16
N THR A 107 0.21 3.00 -14.47
CA THR A 107 0.56 2.67 -15.85
C THR A 107 -0.53 1.80 -16.50
N ILE A 108 -0.99 0.75 -15.81
CA ILE A 108 -2.07 -0.12 -16.29
C ILE A 108 -3.34 0.69 -16.55
N VAL A 109 -3.78 1.50 -15.58
CA VAL A 109 -4.98 2.34 -15.72
C VAL A 109 -4.84 3.31 -16.90
N THR A 110 -3.67 3.91 -17.08
CA THR A 110 -3.39 4.82 -18.21
C THR A 110 -3.44 4.09 -19.56
N GLN A 111 -2.99 2.84 -19.64
CA GLN A 111 -3.07 2.05 -20.87
C GLN A 111 -4.53 1.64 -21.18
N LEU A 112 -5.27 1.19 -20.17
CA LEU A 112 -6.68 0.81 -20.33
C LEU A 112 -7.56 1.99 -20.75
N THR A 113 -7.31 3.18 -20.20
CA THR A 113 -8.04 4.40 -20.58
C THR A 113 -7.73 4.86 -22.01
N LYS A 114 -6.49 4.67 -22.48
CA LYS A 114 -6.11 4.95 -23.87
C LYS A 114 -6.71 3.98 -24.89
N GLN A 115 -6.98 2.74 -24.48
CA GLN A 115 -7.57 1.72 -25.36
C GLN A 115 -9.08 1.86 -25.54
N ARG A 116 -9.75 2.76 -24.80
CA ARG A 116 -11.19 2.99 -24.94
C ARG A 116 -11.46 3.71 -26.27
N PRO A 117 -12.13 3.07 -27.26
CA PRO A 117 -12.44 3.73 -28.53
C PRO A 117 -13.29 4.96 -28.27
N ALA A 118 -13.06 6.03 -29.04
CA ALA A 118 -13.88 7.23 -28.98
C ALA A 118 -15.35 6.83 -29.19
N PRO A 119 -16.29 7.34 -28.38
CA PRO A 119 -17.70 7.03 -28.58
C PRO A 119 -18.05 7.40 -30.02
N ASN A 120 -18.53 6.42 -30.79
CA ASN A 120 -18.92 6.60 -32.18
C ASN A 120 -19.80 7.85 -32.24
N ALA A 121 -19.32 8.88 -32.93
CA ALA A 121 -20.11 10.04 -33.28
C ALA A 121 -21.14 9.57 -34.32
N THR A 122 -22.20 8.91 -33.86
CA THR A 122 -23.37 8.61 -34.69
C THR A 122 -24.12 9.92 -34.89
N GLY A 123 -23.82 10.57 -36.02
CA GLY A 123 -24.69 11.51 -36.71
C GLY A 123 -24.93 10.96 -38.11
#